data_AF-A0A9E5WL31-F1
#
_entry.id   AF-A0A9E5WL31-F1
#
_cell.length_a   1.000
_cell.length_b   1.000
_cell.length_c   1.000
_cell.angle_alpha   90.00
_cell.angle_beta   90.00
_cell.angle_gamma   90.00
#
_symmetry.space_group_name_H-M   'P 1'
#
loop_
_entity.id
_entity.type
_entity.pdbx_description
1 polymer ?
#
loop_
_entity_poly.entity_id
_entity_poly.type
_entity_poly.pdbx_seq_one_letter_code
_entity_poly.pdbx_strand_id
1 'polypeptide(L)' 'MGELVNLRQARMQKNRMKKRLQSTENAAKFGRNKQQQTRDAEPTERVTRLLDQTKLDRDD' A
#
# COMPACT_ATOMS: atom_id res chain seq x y z
N MET A 1 4.61 -47.60 -4.39
CA MET A 1 3.59 -47.14 -5.34
C MET A 1 3.70 -45.62 -5.40
N GLY A 2 4.19 -45.06 -6.51
CA GLY A 2 4.40 -43.61 -6.64
C GLY A 2 3.12 -42.93 -7.13
N GLU A 3 2.66 -41.93 -6.41
CA GLU A 3 1.47 -41.16 -6.79
C GLU A 3 1.77 -40.31 -8.04
N LEU A 4 0.87 -40.36 -9.03
CA LEU A 4 1.07 -39.65 -10.30
C LEU A 4 0.73 -38.17 -10.11
N VAL A 5 1.73 -37.35 -9.76
CA VAL A 5 1.52 -35.92 -9.50
C VAL A 5 1.61 -35.11 -10.79
N ASN A 6 0.58 -34.31 -11.07
CA ASN A 6 0.61 -33.36 -12.16
C ASN A 6 1.51 -32.16 -11.82
N LEU A 7 2.75 -32.18 -12.35
CA LEU A 7 3.76 -31.15 -12.10
C LEU A 7 3.32 -29.74 -12.53
N ARG A 8 2.45 -29.62 -13.53
CA ARG A 8 1.91 -28.31 -13.97
C ARG A 8 1.01 -27.72 -12.90
N GLN A 9 0.11 -28.52 -12.33
CA GLN A 9 -0.77 -28.09 -11.25
C GLN A 9 0.02 -27.72 -10.00
N ALA A 10 1.02 -28.51 -9.63
CA ALA A 10 1.90 -28.22 -8.50
C ALA A 10 2.65 -26.88 -8.67
N ARG A 11 3.20 -26.61 -9.86
CA ARG A 11 3.84 -25.32 -10.19
C ARG A 11 2.85 -24.16 -10.12
N MET A 12 1.64 -24.35 -10.65
CA MET A 12 0.60 -23.33 -10.61
C MET A 12 0.20 -22.98 -9.18
N GLN A 13 0.01 -23.99 -8.32
CA GLN A 13 -0.29 -23.80 -6.91
C GLN A 13 0.85 -23.07 -6.19
N LYS A 14 2.12 -23.46 -6.41
CA LYS A 14 3.29 -22.75 -5.88
C LYS A 14 3.30 -21.27 -6.28
N ASN A 15 3.03 -20.97 -7.55
CA ASN A 15 2.98 -19.59 -8.03
C ASN A 15 1.82 -18.79 -7.44
N ARG A 16 0.64 -19.42 -7.26
CA ARG A 16 -0.50 -18.80 -6.58
C ARG A 16 -0.18 -18.46 -5.13
N MET A 17 0.48 -19.36 -4.41
CA MET A 17 0.90 -19.12 -3.03
C MET A 17 1.91 -17.97 -2.92
N LYS A 18 2.91 -17.93 -3.81
CA LYS A 18 3.87 -16.80 -3.87
C LYS A 18 3.17 -15.46 -4.09
N LYS A 19 2.22 -15.40 -5.04
CA LYS A 19 1.46 -14.17 -5.32
C LYS A 19 0.61 -13.74 -4.12
N ARG A 20 0.01 -14.68 -3.38
CA ARG A 20 -0.74 -14.37 -2.15
C ARG A 20 0.16 -13.78 -1.08
N LEU A 21 1.32 -14.38 -0.82
CA LEU A 21 2.30 -13.86 0.15
C LEU A 21 2.78 -12.45 -0.22
N GLN A 22 3.11 -12.23 -1.50
CA GLN A 22 3.48 -10.90 -1.99
C GLN A 22 2.32 -9.90 -1.83
N SER A 23 1.08 -10.32 -2.11
CA SER A 23 -0.09 -9.46 -1.92
C SER A 23 -0.31 -9.10 -0.46
N THR A 24 -0.10 -10.03 0.48
CA THR A 24 -0.23 -9.75 1.91
C THR A 24 0.90 -8.86 2.42
N GLU A 25 2.13 -9.09 1.97
CA GLU A 25 3.27 -8.22 2.28
C GLU A 25 3.05 -6.81 1.72
N ASN A 26 2.53 -6.70 0.51
CA ASN A 26 2.21 -5.41 -0.10
C ASN A 26 1.02 -4.75 0.59
N ALA A 27 0.02 -5.50 1.03
CA ALA A 27 -1.08 -4.95 1.83
C ALA A 27 -0.60 -4.49 3.21
N ALA A 28 0.40 -5.14 3.82
CA ALA A 28 0.99 -4.70 5.08
C ALA A 28 1.89 -3.46 4.88
N LYS A 29 2.73 -3.45 3.83
CA LYS A 29 3.67 -2.36 3.52
C LYS A 29 2.98 -1.13 2.93
N PHE A 30 1.99 -1.35 2.09
CA PHE A 30 1.31 -0.35 1.27
C PHE A 30 -0.21 -0.40 1.46
N GLY A 31 -0.68 -0.78 2.65
CA GLY A 31 -2.11 -0.91 2.99
C GLY A 31 -2.97 0.33 2.80
N ARG A 32 -2.35 1.45 2.38
CA ARG A 32 -3.04 2.59 1.79
C ARG A 32 -2.86 2.53 0.28
N ASN A 33 -3.95 2.40 -0.45
CA ASN A 33 -3.89 2.56 -1.89
C ASN A 33 -3.52 4.03 -2.22
N LYS A 34 -2.91 4.30 -3.39
CA LYS A 34 -2.54 5.67 -3.79
C LYS A 34 -3.73 6.65 -3.70
N GLN A 35 -4.94 6.17 -3.97
CA GLN A 35 -6.18 6.97 -3.92
C GLN A 35 -6.62 7.34 -2.49
N GLN A 36 -6.28 6.54 -1.49
CA GLN A 36 -6.51 6.79 -0.06
C GLN A 36 -5.45 7.72 0.47
N GLN A 37 -4.19 7.52 0.08
CA GLN A 37 -3.11 8.42 0.43
C GLN A 37 -3.36 9.85 -0.08
N THR A 38 -3.86 10.03 -1.31
CA THR A 38 -4.20 11.36 -1.83
C THR A 38 -5.41 11.98 -1.12
N ARG A 39 -6.42 11.17 -0.77
CA ARG A 39 -7.57 11.63 0.03
C ARG A 39 -7.19 12.08 1.44
N ASP A 40 -6.23 11.40 2.06
CA ASP A 40 -5.72 11.75 3.38
C ASP A 40 -4.78 12.97 3.33
N ALA A 41 -4.08 13.19 2.22
CA ALA A 41 -3.17 14.33 2.04
C ALA A 41 -3.91 15.67 1.91
N GLU A 42 -5.01 15.71 1.18
CA GLU A 42 -5.82 16.93 0.98
C GLU A 42 -6.23 17.71 2.25
N PRO A 43 -6.78 17.06 3.30
CA PRO A 43 -7.13 17.76 4.53
C PRO A 43 -5.88 18.23 5.28
N THR A 44 -4.79 17.45 5.23
CA THR A 44 -3.53 17.85 5.89
C THR A 44 -2.91 19.08 5.23
N GLU A 45 -2.88 19.13 3.90
CA GLU A 45 -2.35 20.28 3.15
C GLU A 45 -3.18 21.55 3.35
N ARG A 46 -4.50 21.42 3.49
CA ARG A 46 -5.37 22.56 3.81
C ARG A 46 -5.10 23.09 5.20
N VAL A 47 -4.92 22.21 6.18
CA VAL A 47 -4.60 22.60 7.57
C VAL A 47 -3.21 23.23 7.65
N THR A 48 -2.20 22.67 7.00
CA THR A 48 -0.85 23.25 7.00
C THR A 48 -0.84 24.63 6.34
N ARG A 49 -1.52 24.79 5.20
CA ARG A 49 -1.63 26.08 4.50
C ARG A 49 -2.36 27.13 5.34
N LEU A 50 -3.44 26.74 6.03
CA LEU A 50 -4.16 27.62 6.94
C LEU A 50 -3.25 28.06 8.10
N LEU A 51 -2.53 27.12 8.70
CA LEU A 51 -1.59 27.41 9.79
C LEU A 51 -0.45 28.33 9.34
N ASP A 52 0.11 28.11 8.15
CA ASP A 52 1.15 28.96 7.59
C ASP A 52 0.62 30.37 7.25
N GLN A 53 -0.61 30.51 6.75
CA GLN A 53 -1.24 31.82 6.54
C GLN A 53 -1.52 32.56 7.86
N THR A 54 -1.74 31.83 8.95
CA THR A 54 -1.94 32.43 10.28
C THR A 54 -0.65 32.73 11.03
N LYS A 55 0.49 32.19 10.57
CA LYS A 55 1.80 32.70 10.98
C LYS A 55 1.99 34.03 10.25
N LEU A 56 1.50 35.11 10.86
CA LEU A 56 2.08 36.41 10.55
C LEU A 56 3.57 36.27 10.88
N ASP A 57 4.42 36.37 9.85
CA ASP A 57 5.84 36.65 10.04
C ASP A 57 5.89 37.96 10.85
N ARG A 58 6.04 37.81 12.16
CA ARG A 58 6.34 38.92 13.06
C ARG A 58 7.85 39.09 13.01
N ASP A 59 8.32 39.46 11.84
CA ASP A 59 9.68 39.92 11.63
C ASP A 59 9.64 41.45 11.78
N ASP A 60 10.41 41.92 12.75
CA ASP A 60 10.67 43.34 13.08
C ASP A 60 11.24 44.13 11.89
#